data_AF-A0A6G9YVI9-F1
#
_entry.id   AF-A0A6G9YVI9-F1
#
_cell.length_a   1.000
_cell.length_b   1.000
_cell.length_c   1.000
_cell.angle_alpha   90.00
_cell.angle_beta   90.00
_cell.angle_gamma   90.00
#
_symmetry.space_group_name_H-M   'P 1'
#
loop_
_entity.id
_entity.type
_entity.pdbx_description
1 polymer ?
#
loop_
_entity_poly.entity_id
_entity_poly.type
_entity_poly.pdbx_seq_one_letter_code
_entity_poly.pdbx_strand_id
1 'polypeptide(L)'
;MSVPNGAIASHVETARLPHPELARQLVQHLGPTLVALIANVRDRKLPHKWAQADGPRPRDAALVRLQVAHRCWSMLATAEGSDTARSWFIGANPRLGEESPALAIREGRYPEVVAAAVAFVDGSEY
;
A
#
# COMPACT_ATOMS: atom_id res chain seq x y z
N MET A 1 -2.90 12.99 -22.22
CA MET A 1 -2.63 12.38 -20.91
C MET A 1 -3.81 11.53 -20.53
N SER A 2 -3.77 10.24 -20.88
CA SER A 2 -4.79 9.29 -20.45
C SER A 2 -4.39 8.84 -19.05
N VAL A 3 -5.23 9.09 -18.05
CA VAL A 3 -5.08 8.39 -16.77
C VAL A 3 -5.11 6.89 -17.06
N PRO A 4 -4.14 6.08 -16.57
CA PRO A 4 -4.18 4.66 -16.82
C PRO A 4 -5.41 4.11 -16.09
N ASN A 5 -6.32 3.50 -16.85
CA ASN A 5 -7.63 3.00 -16.41
C ASN A 5 -7.52 2.09 -15.15
N GLY A 6 -6.36 1.48 -14.92
CA GLY A 6 -6.05 0.68 -13.74
C GLY A 6 -5.94 1.46 -12.42
N ALA A 7 -5.54 2.73 -12.44
CA ALA A 7 -5.40 3.55 -11.23
C ALA A 7 -6.75 3.96 -10.62
N ILE A 8 -7.79 4.02 -11.45
CA ILE A 8 -9.17 4.36 -11.08
C ILE A 8 -9.90 3.11 -10.59
N ALA A 9 -9.71 1.98 -11.29
CA ALA A 9 -10.26 0.68 -10.89
C ALA A 9 -9.75 0.24 -9.51
N SER A 10 -8.43 0.37 -9.25
CA SER A 10 -7.84 0.01 -7.95
C SER A 10 -8.33 0.89 -6.80
N HIS A 11 -8.67 2.15 -7.06
CA HIS A 11 -9.24 3.06 -6.06
C HIS A 11 -10.64 2.63 -5.61
N VAL A 12 -11.51 2.31 -6.57
CA VAL A 12 -12.90 1.89 -6.29
C VAL A 12 -12.95 0.52 -5.61
N GLU A 13 -12.08 -0.40 -6.01
CA GLU A 13 -12.02 -1.75 -5.42
C GLU A 13 -11.50 -1.72 -3.97
N THR A 14 -10.45 -0.95 -3.71
CA THR A 14 -9.88 -0.80 -2.36
C THR A 14 -10.86 -0.14 -1.38
N ALA A 15 -11.67 0.83 -1.83
CA ALA A 15 -12.64 1.52 -0.98
C ALA A 15 -13.82 0.62 -0.55
N ARG A 16 -14.12 -0.43 -1.31
CA ARG A 16 -15.22 -1.38 -1.04
C ARG A 16 -14.77 -2.62 -0.27
N LEU A 17 -13.46 -2.83 -0.14
CA LEU A 17 -12.87 -3.99 0.50
C LEU A 17 -13.12 -3.96 2.02
N PRO A 18 -13.69 -5.03 2.61
CA PRO A 18 -13.78 -5.16 4.05
C PRO A 18 -12.39 -5.05 4.69
N HIS A 19 -12.27 -4.33 5.81
CA HIS A 19 -10.98 -4.12 6.47
C HIS A 19 -10.22 -5.42 6.81
N PRO A 20 -10.87 -6.56 7.14
CA PRO A 20 -10.12 -7.79 7.38
C PRO A 20 -9.46 -8.34 6.13
N GLU A 21 -10.17 -8.28 5.01
CA GLU A 21 -9.65 -8.75 3.73
C GLU A 21 -8.52 -7.84 3.24
N LEU A 22 -8.66 -6.53 3.38
CA LEU A 22 -7.59 -5.56 3.14
C LEU A 22 -6.31 -5.90 3.92
N ALA A 23 -6.45 -6.12 5.23
CA ALA A 23 -5.33 -6.49 6.09
C ALA A 23 -4.74 -7.86 5.71
N ARG A 24 -5.58 -8.83 5.36
CA ARG A 24 -5.16 -10.17 4.94
C ARG A 24 -4.27 -10.13 3.70
N GLN A 25 -4.70 -9.43 2.65
CA GLN A 25 -3.94 -9.32 1.40
C GLN A 25 -2.60 -8.60 1.64
N LEU A 26 -2.63 -7.48 2.35
CA LEU A 26 -1.40 -6.75 2.68
C LEU A 26 -0.42 -7.60 3.50
N VAL A 27 -0.90 -8.34 4.50
CA VAL A 27 -0.05 -9.22 5.31
C VAL A 27 0.51 -10.37 4.48
N GLN A 28 -0.29 -10.94 3.58
CA GLN A 28 0.15 -12.03 2.69
C GLN A 28 1.29 -11.59 1.77
N HIS A 29 1.19 -10.40 1.16
CA HIS A 29 2.14 -9.97 0.14
C HIS A 29 3.29 -9.10 0.67
N LEU A 30 3.00 -8.18 1.60
CA LEU A 30 4.00 -7.27 2.18
C LEU A 30 4.60 -7.80 3.49
N GLY A 31 3.95 -8.77 4.13
CA GLY A 31 4.37 -9.31 5.41
C GLY A 31 3.98 -8.41 6.59
N PRO A 32 3.81 -8.99 7.80
CA PRO A 32 3.27 -8.28 8.96
C PRO A 32 4.14 -7.12 9.44
N THR A 33 5.47 -7.22 9.30
CA THR A 33 6.39 -6.16 9.73
C THR A 33 6.21 -4.89 8.90
N LEU A 34 6.12 -5.03 7.57
CA LEU A 34 5.97 -3.89 6.67
C LEU A 34 4.58 -3.27 6.82
N VAL A 35 3.54 -4.08 6.99
CA VAL A 35 2.18 -3.60 7.25
C VAL A 35 2.09 -2.85 8.59
N ALA A 36 2.75 -3.34 9.65
CA ALA A 36 2.82 -2.63 10.93
C ALA A 36 3.54 -1.28 10.82
N LEU A 37 4.63 -1.22 10.05
CA LEU A 37 5.36 0.01 9.76
C LEU A 37 4.46 1.03 9.05
N ILE A 38 3.83 0.61 7.95
CA ILE A 38 2.92 1.42 7.15
C ILE A 38 1.78 1.95 8.02
N ALA A 39 1.15 1.09 8.83
CA ALA A 39 0.03 1.47 9.69
C ALA A 39 0.44 2.34 10.90
N ASN A 40 1.73 2.61 11.09
CA ASN A 40 2.31 3.31 12.23
C ASN A 40 1.93 2.66 13.59
N VAL A 41 2.01 1.34 13.67
CA VAL A 41 1.72 0.58 14.90
C VAL A 41 2.96 -0.13 15.41
N ARG A 42 3.12 -0.13 16.74
CA ARG A 42 4.26 -0.81 17.40
C ARG A 42 4.06 -2.33 17.49
N ASP A 43 2.81 -2.79 17.60
CA ASP A 43 2.48 -4.22 17.70
C ASP A 43 2.48 -4.87 16.31
N ARG A 44 3.52 -5.67 16.03
CA ARG A 44 3.69 -6.43 14.77
C ARG A 44 2.71 -7.60 14.62
N LYS A 45 2.00 -8.00 15.69
CA LYS A 45 0.93 -9.02 15.62
C LYS A 45 -0.40 -8.41 15.22
N LEU A 46 -0.55 -7.09 15.36
CA LEU A 46 -1.80 -6.39 15.11
C LEU A 46 -2.29 -6.51 13.65
N PRO A 47 -1.42 -6.48 12.62
CA PRO A 47 -1.82 -6.77 11.25
C PRO A 47 -2.50 -8.14 11.06
N HIS A 48 -1.99 -9.19 11.71
CA HIS A 48 -2.61 -10.51 11.67
C HIS A 48 -3.97 -10.56 12.38
N LYS A 49 -4.11 -9.80 13.47
CA LYS A 49 -5.39 -9.66 14.18
C LYS A 49 -6.42 -8.95 13.32
N TRP A 50 -6.03 -7.88 12.61
CA TRP A 50 -6.91 -7.18 11.68
C TRP A 50 -7.39 -8.08 10.55
N ALA A 51 -6.56 -9.01 10.09
CA ALA A 51 -6.90 -9.95 9.03
C ALA A 51 -7.92 -11.03 9.44
N GLN A 52 -8.28 -11.15 10.72
CA GLN A 52 -9.31 -12.07 11.18
C GLN A 52 -10.70 -11.48 10.94
N ALA A 53 -11.69 -12.32 10.60
CA ALA A 53 -13.07 -11.89 10.36
C ALA A 53 -13.67 -11.14 11.57
N ASP A 54 -13.46 -11.67 12.78
CA ASP A 54 -13.87 -11.05 14.07
C ASP A 54 -12.75 -10.20 14.70
N GLY A 55 -11.76 -9.81 13.90
CA GLY A 55 -10.61 -9.03 14.33
C GLY A 55 -10.99 -7.60 14.73
N PRO A 56 -10.22 -6.94 15.61
CA PRO A 56 -10.45 -5.55 15.95
C PRO A 56 -10.33 -4.69 14.68
N ARG A 57 -11.16 -3.65 14.56
CA ARG A 57 -11.05 -2.70 13.45
C ARG A 57 -9.78 -1.83 13.62
N PRO A 58 -8.99 -1.61 12.55
CA PRO A 58 -7.93 -0.61 12.58
C PRO A 58 -8.49 0.78 12.89
N ARG A 59 -7.74 1.61 13.61
CA ARG A 59 -8.09 3.04 13.77
C ARG A 59 -8.14 3.72 12.41
N ASP A 60 -8.93 4.78 12.24
CA ASP A 60 -9.12 5.43 10.94
C ASP A 60 -7.81 5.84 10.26
N ALA A 61 -6.88 6.43 11.02
CA ALA A 61 -5.58 6.80 10.48
C ALA A 61 -4.73 5.59 10.03
N ALA A 62 -4.88 4.42 10.65
CA ALA A 62 -4.24 3.19 10.19
C ALA A 62 -4.97 2.64 8.96
N LEU A 63 -6.30 2.67 8.96
CA LEU A 63 -7.13 2.19 7.84
C LEU A 63 -6.84 2.96 6.55
N VAL A 64 -6.75 4.29 6.61
CA VAL A 64 -6.40 5.13 5.44
C VAL A 64 -5.02 4.75 4.89
N ARG A 65 -4.02 4.54 5.76
CA ARG A 65 -2.68 4.10 5.34
C ARG A 65 -2.70 2.72 4.69
N LEU A 66 -3.47 1.78 5.23
CA LEU A 66 -3.64 0.45 4.64
C LEU A 66 -4.33 0.53 3.27
N GLN A 67 -5.35 1.37 3.12
CA GLN A 67 -6.02 1.57 1.84
C GLN A 67 -5.08 2.16 0.78
N VAL A 68 -4.29 3.17 1.14
CA VAL A 68 -3.28 3.74 0.22
C VAL A 68 -2.24 2.69 -0.16
N ALA A 69 -1.73 1.94 0.81
CA ALA A 69 -0.76 0.88 0.56
C ALA A 69 -1.33 -0.21 -0.35
N HIS A 70 -2.56 -0.65 -0.11
CA HIS A 70 -3.22 -1.64 -0.95
C HIS A 70 -3.39 -1.16 -2.38
N ARG A 71 -3.87 0.07 -2.58
CA ARG A 71 -4.02 0.65 -3.91
C ARG A 71 -2.70 0.64 -4.69
N CYS A 72 -1.62 1.12 -4.06
CA CYS A 72 -0.29 1.13 -4.71
C CYS A 72 0.22 -0.29 -4.96
N TRP A 73 0.08 -1.19 -3.99
CA TRP A 73 0.47 -2.58 -4.14
C TRP A 73 -0.28 -3.27 -5.28
N SER A 74 -1.60 -3.13 -5.38
CA SER A 74 -2.39 -3.74 -6.45
C SER A 74 -1.97 -3.23 -7.82
N MET A 75 -1.77 -1.92 -7.98
CA MET A 75 -1.29 -1.34 -9.26
C MET A 75 0.06 -1.93 -9.68
N LEU A 76 1.02 -1.96 -8.75
CA LEU A 76 2.37 -2.47 -9.00
C LEU A 76 2.38 -3.97 -9.22
N ALA A 77 1.62 -4.73 -8.44
CA ALA A 77 1.57 -6.19 -8.53
C ALA A 77 0.91 -6.66 -9.82
N THR A 78 -0.09 -5.93 -10.33
CA THR A 78 -0.70 -6.19 -11.64
C THR A 78 0.26 -5.90 -12.79
N ALA A 79 1.10 -4.87 -12.69
CA ALA A 79 2.03 -4.49 -13.75
C ALA A 79 3.32 -5.33 -13.75
N GLU A 80 3.98 -5.43 -12.60
CA GLU A 80 5.36 -5.93 -12.47
C GLU A 80 5.49 -7.18 -11.59
N GLY A 81 4.38 -7.67 -11.02
CA GLY A 81 4.36 -8.84 -10.13
C GLY A 81 4.54 -8.51 -8.64
N SER A 82 4.20 -9.49 -7.79
CA SER A 82 4.12 -9.31 -6.34
C SER A 82 5.47 -9.04 -5.67
N ASP A 83 6.55 -9.70 -6.12
CA ASP A 83 7.90 -9.53 -5.57
C ASP A 83 8.47 -8.15 -5.87
N THR A 84 8.27 -7.65 -7.09
CA THR A 84 8.66 -6.29 -7.50
C THR A 84 7.88 -5.25 -6.72
N ALA A 85 6.55 -5.41 -6.61
CA ALA A 85 5.71 -4.54 -5.81
C ALA A 85 6.20 -4.48 -4.35
N ARG A 86 6.48 -5.63 -3.73
CA ARG A 86 7.02 -5.66 -2.36
C ARG A 86 8.35 -4.93 -2.25
N SER A 87 9.28 -5.17 -3.18
CA SER A 87 10.60 -4.54 -3.19
C SER A 87 10.51 -3.03 -3.34
N TRP A 88 9.56 -2.54 -4.16
CA TRP A 88 9.29 -1.12 -4.33
C TRP A 88 8.88 -0.43 -3.02
N PHE A 89 8.08 -1.08 -2.16
CA PHE A 89 7.71 -0.51 -0.86
C PHE A 89 8.88 -0.40 0.13
N ILE A 90 9.92 -1.22 -0.04
CA ILE A 90 11.09 -1.30 0.85
C ILE A 90 12.20 -0.37 0.35
N GLY A 91 12.41 -0.31 -0.96
CA GLY A 91 13.48 0.44 -1.59
C GLY A 91 13.33 1.96 -1.46
N ALA A 92 14.46 2.67 -1.59
CA ALA A 92 14.47 4.11 -1.70
C ALA A 92 13.80 4.54 -3.02
N ASN A 93 12.95 5.56 -2.96
CA ASN A 93 12.29 6.09 -4.15
C ASN A 93 12.71 7.55 -4.41
N PRO A 94 13.40 7.86 -5.53
CA PRO A 94 13.83 9.22 -5.85
C PRO A 94 12.69 10.23 -5.89
N ARG A 95 11.49 9.82 -6.32
CA ARG A 95 10.30 10.68 -6.35
C ARG A 95 9.74 11.00 -4.97
N LEU A 96 10.21 10.32 -3.93
CA LEU A 96 9.82 10.53 -2.53
C LEU A 96 10.97 11.14 -1.70
N GLY A 97 12.01 11.66 -2.35
CA GLY A 97 13.19 12.21 -1.70
C GLY A 97 14.10 11.12 -1.13
N GLU A 98 14.26 10.02 -1.86
CA GLU A 98 15.02 8.82 -1.44
C GLU A 98 14.46 8.08 -0.22
N GLU A 99 13.28 8.48 0.27
CA GLU A 99 12.57 7.75 1.31
C GLU A 99 11.81 6.56 0.73
N SER A 100 11.65 5.48 1.52
CA SER A 100 10.85 4.34 1.09
C SER A 100 9.36 4.68 1.04
N PRO A 101 8.60 4.11 0.08
CA PRO A 101 7.17 4.35 0.00
C PRO A 101 6.41 3.95 1.27
N ALA A 102 6.87 2.92 1.99
CA ALA A 102 6.28 2.52 3.27
C ALA A 102 6.36 3.61 4.34
N LEU A 103 7.49 4.33 4.42
CA LEU A 103 7.66 5.46 5.33
C LEU A 103 6.86 6.68 4.88
N ALA A 104 6.86 6.97 3.57
CA ALA A 104 6.08 8.08 3.03
C ALA A 104 4.57 7.92 3.32
N ILE A 105 4.01 6.70 3.19
CA ILE A 105 2.61 6.41 3.56
C ILE A 105 2.42 6.59 5.07
N ARG A 106 3.35 6.09 5.89
CA ARG A 106 3.28 6.24 7.35
C ARG A 106 3.18 7.72 7.75
N GLU A 107 3.95 8.59 7.12
CA GLU A 107 3.99 10.03 7.36
C GLU A 107 2.83 10.81 6.70
N GLY A 108 1.97 10.14 5.93
CA GLY A 108 0.77 10.76 5.36
C GLY A 108 0.96 11.39 3.98
N ARG A 109 2.09 11.15 3.31
CA ARG A 109 2.42 11.67 1.98
C ARG A 109 1.71 10.90 0.85
N TYR A 110 0.40 10.68 1.01
CA TYR A 110 -0.38 9.80 0.13
C TYR A 110 -0.37 10.21 -1.34
N PRO A 111 -0.58 11.50 -1.71
CA PRO A 111 -0.60 11.90 -3.10
C PRO A 111 0.73 11.65 -3.81
N GLU A 112 1.85 11.92 -3.13
CA GLU A 112 3.21 11.69 -3.65
C GLU A 112 3.45 10.20 -3.92
N VAL A 113 3.07 9.34 -2.97
CA VAL A 113 3.23 7.89 -3.11
C VAL A 113 2.39 7.33 -4.25
N VAL A 114 1.13 7.77 -4.38
CA VAL A 114 0.27 7.33 -5.48
C VAL A 114 0.82 7.81 -6.82
N ALA A 115 1.29 9.05 -6.92
CA ALA A 115 1.90 9.57 -8.14
C ALA A 115 3.18 8.79 -8.51
N ALA A 116 4.03 8.47 -7.53
CA ALA A 116 5.22 7.66 -7.75
C ALA A 116 4.89 6.24 -8.22
N ALA A 117 3.85 5.61 -7.66
CA ALA A 117 3.41 4.28 -8.09
C ALA A 117 2.86 4.30 -9.53
N VAL A 118 2.06 5.32 -9.89
CA VAL A 118 1.57 5.50 -11.27
C VAL A 118 2.73 5.68 -12.25
N ALA A 119 3.71 6.51 -11.90
CA ALA A 119 4.86 6.77 -12.77
C ALA A 119 5.76 5.54 -12.96
N PHE A 120 5.86 4.68 -11.95
CA PHE A 120 6.56 3.40 -12.06
C PHE A 120 5.84 2.45 -13.03
N VAL A 121 4.52 2.30 -12.90
CA VAL A 121 3.71 1.44 -13.79
C VAL A 121 3.69 1.95 -15.24
N ASP A 122 3.74 3.27 -15.44
CA ASP A 122 3.77 3.88 -16.77
C ASP A 122 5.12 3.69 -17.50
N GLY A 123 6.15 3.19 -16.81
CA GLY A 123 7.51 3.08 -17.35
C GLY A 123 8.20 4.43 -17.53
N SER A 124 7.63 5.50 -16.96
CA SER A 124 8.20 6.85 -16.92
C SER A 124 9.31 6.94 -15.86
N GLU A 125 10.22 5.97 -15.85
CA GLU A 125 11.41 5.92 -14.99
C GLU A 125 12.53 6.79 -15.56
N TYR A 126 12.26 8.08 -15.80
CA TYR A 126 13.21 9.20 -15.70
C TYR A 126 12.45 10.54 -15.76
#